data_AF-A0A498NJG2-F1
#
_entry.id   AF-A0A498NJG2-F1
#
_cell.length_a   1.000
_cell.length_b   1.000
_cell.length_c   1.000
_cell.angle_alpha   90.00
_cell.angle_beta   90.00
_cell.angle_gamma   90.00
#
_symmetry.space_group_name_H-M   'P 1'
#
loop_
_entity.id
_entity.type
_entity.pdbx_description
1 polymer ?
#
loop_
_entity_poly.entity_id
_entity_poly.type
_entity_poly.pdbx_seq_one_letter_code
_entity_poly.pdbx_strand_id
1 'polypeptide(L)'
;MVPPKEAKHLENVETGRAKPKEEVLAEASTFVSTNSGDPSDQFIVLAHCKLQFGKYQGQRFSWLLENSLRYAVYLVLSISKETTQTTPLSENKQLFLQYTFHIREMAEEVEKYERKQEMQAKVQAT
;
A
#
# COMPACT_ATOMS: atom_id res chain seq x y z
N MET A 1 -14.70 -26.91 10.23
CA MET A 1 -14.83 -25.50 10.64
C MET A 1 -14.91 -24.67 9.37
N VAL A 2 -16.07 -24.11 9.06
CA VAL A 2 -16.30 -23.32 7.83
C VAL A 2 -15.72 -21.92 8.07
N PRO A 3 -14.96 -21.32 7.13
CA PRO A 3 -14.49 -19.94 7.30
C PRO A 3 -15.69 -18.99 7.40
N PRO A 4 -15.64 -17.95 8.25
CA PRO A 4 -16.72 -16.97 8.36
C PRO A 4 -17.08 -16.40 6.99
N LYS A 5 -18.39 -16.31 6.72
CA LYS A 5 -18.97 -15.83 5.45
C LYS A 5 -18.69 -14.34 5.17
N GLU A 6 -17.97 -13.64 6.05
CA GLU A 6 -17.59 -12.23 5.95
C GLU A 6 -16.32 -11.99 5.13
N ALA A 7 -15.60 -13.04 4.70
CA ALA A 7 -14.48 -12.90 3.78
C ALA A 7 -14.88 -12.85 2.29
N LYS A 8 -16.20 -12.81 1.98
CA LYS A 8 -16.72 -12.95 0.60
C LYS A 8 -17.36 -11.69 0.02
N HIS A 9 -17.24 -10.53 0.66
CA HIS A 9 -17.69 -9.27 0.06
C HIS A 9 -16.54 -8.27 -0.05
N LEU A 10 -15.54 -8.65 -0.85
CA LEU A 10 -14.63 -7.70 -1.50
C LEU A 10 -14.87 -7.79 -3.00
N GLU A 11 -16.15 -7.72 -3.39
CA GLU A 11 -16.54 -7.42 -4.76
C GLU A 11 -16.35 -5.92 -4.95
N ASN A 12 -15.12 -5.49 -5.21
CA ASN A 12 -14.87 -4.29 -6.00
C ASN A 12 -14.22 -4.76 -7.30
N VAL A 13 -14.98 -5.53 -8.07
CA VAL A 13 -14.85 -5.54 -9.54
C VAL A 13 -15.64 -4.32 -10.04
N GLU A 14 -15.25 -3.13 -9.62
CA GLU A 14 -15.89 -1.90 -10.07
C GLU A 14 -14.85 -1.04 -10.77
N THR A 15 -14.79 -1.25 -12.08
CA THR A 15 -14.17 -0.40 -13.11
C THR A 15 -12.64 -0.30 -13.02
N GLY A 16 -11.93 -0.37 -14.16
CA GLY A 16 -10.46 -0.25 -14.19
C GLY A 16 -9.91 1.14 -13.78
N ARG A 17 -10.62 1.91 -12.96
CA ARG A 17 -10.30 3.29 -12.56
C ARG A 17 -10.15 3.38 -11.03
N ALA A 18 -9.07 4.02 -10.59
CA ALA A 18 -8.84 4.28 -9.17
C ALA A 18 -9.90 5.22 -8.58
N LYS A 19 -10.38 4.89 -7.38
CA LYS A 19 -11.29 5.73 -6.57
C LYS A 19 -10.61 7.04 -6.14
N PRO A 20 -11.36 8.13 -5.91
CA PRO A 20 -10.83 9.33 -5.26
C PRO A 20 -10.19 9.01 -3.91
N LYS A 21 -9.12 9.73 -3.53
CA LYS A 21 -8.40 9.49 -2.28
C LYS A 21 -9.30 9.64 -1.05
N GLU A 22 -10.26 10.55 -1.10
CA GLU A 22 -11.21 10.82 -0.03
C GLU A 22 -12.12 9.60 0.23
N GLU A 23 -12.55 8.92 -0.84
CA GLU A 23 -13.37 7.72 -0.74
C GLU A 23 -12.56 6.56 -0.13
N VAL A 24 -11.31 6.38 -0.57
CA VAL A 24 -10.42 5.34 -0.02
C VAL A 24 -10.17 5.56 1.48
N LEU A 25 -9.93 6.82 1.89
CA LEU A 25 -9.76 7.18 3.30
C LEU A 25 -11.06 7.01 4.10
N ALA A 26 -12.22 7.39 3.54
CA ALA A 26 -13.51 7.24 4.20
C ALA A 26 -13.88 5.77 4.43
N GLU A 27 -13.65 4.90 3.43
CA GLU A 27 -13.82 3.45 3.58
C GLU A 27 -12.92 2.90 4.68
N ALA A 28 -11.65 3.30 4.71
CA ALA A 28 -10.69 2.84 5.71
C ALA A 28 -11.06 3.33 7.12
N SER A 29 -11.42 4.61 7.28
CA SER A 29 -11.85 5.20 8.55
C SER A 29 -13.12 4.55 9.10
N THR A 30 -14.10 4.26 8.22
CA THR A 30 -15.31 3.52 8.58
C THR A 30 -14.99 2.12 9.07
N PHE A 31 -14.07 1.43 8.37
CA PHE A 31 -13.59 0.10 8.79
C PHE A 31 -12.93 0.16 10.18
N VAL A 32 -12.02 1.12 10.40
CA VAL A 32 -11.33 1.30 11.69
C VAL A 32 -12.33 1.54 12.83
N SER A 33 -13.31 2.44 12.61
CA SER A 33 -14.35 2.76 13.59
C SER A 33 -15.21 1.54 13.94
N THR A 34 -15.55 0.72 12.94
CA THR A 34 -16.38 -0.48 13.11
C THR A 34 -15.63 -1.58 13.87
N ASN A 35 -14.30 -1.63 13.76
CA ASN A 35 -13.44 -2.64 14.35
C ASN A 35 -12.72 -2.17 15.63
N SER A 36 -13.27 -1.17 16.32
CA SER A 36 -12.77 -0.64 17.61
C SER A 36 -11.37 -0.02 17.57
N GLY A 37 -10.89 0.40 16.40
CA GLY A 37 -9.70 1.26 16.28
C GLY A 37 -10.04 2.74 16.36
N ASP A 38 -9.03 3.60 16.53
CA ASP A 38 -9.21 5.05 16.53
C ASP A 38 -9.16 5.59 15.09
N PRO A 39 -10.27 6.11 14.53
CA PRO A 39 -10.28 6.71 13.20
C PRO A 39 -9.53 8.05 13.13
N SER A 40 -9.15 8.63 14.28
CA SER A 40 -8.29 9.83 14.37
C SER A 40 -6.82 9.47 14.20
N ASP A 41 -6.44 8.20 14.43
CA ASP A 41 -5.10 7.72 14.18
C ASP A 41 -4.89 7.51 12.68
N GLN A 42 -4.22 8.49 12.06
CA GLN A 42 -3.93 8.47 10.64
C GLN A 42 -3.11 7.25 10.21
N PHE A 43 -2.22 6.74 11.06
CA PHE A 43 -1.42 5.57 10.72
C PHE A 43 -2.30 4.32 10.63
N ILE A 44 -3.21 4.13 11.59
CA ILE A 44 -4.17 3.02 11.57
C ILE A 44 -5.10 3.15 10.35
N VAL A 45 -5.63 4.33 10.07
CA VAL A 45 -6.48 4.55 8.88
C VAL A 45 -5.72 4.20 7.59
N LEU A 46 -4.49 4.69 7.43
CA LEU A 46 -3.66 4.38 6.28
C LEU A 46 -3.36 2.89 6.15
N ALA A 47 -3.10 2.19 7.25
CA ALA A 47 -2.89 0.74 7.26
C ALA A 47 -4.09 -0.02 6.65
N HIS A 48 -5.31 0.50 6.86
CA HIS A 48 -6.56 -0.09 6.38
C HIS A 48 -7.01 0.40 4.98
N CYS A 49 -6.32 1.35 4.36
CA CYS A 49 -6.56 1.74 2.97
C CYS A 49 -6.35 0.55 2.02
N LYS A 50 -7.28 0.37 1.08
CA LYS A 50 -7.17 -0.66 0.03
C LYS A 50 -6.33 -0.15 -1.14
N LEU A 51 -5.41 -0.98 -1.62
CA LEU A 51 -4.66 -0.78 -2.84
C LEU A 51 -5.59 -0.54 -4.02
N GLN A 52 -5.40 0.59 -4.70
CA GLN A 52 -6.09 0.94 -5.95
C GLN A 52 -5.20 0.66 -7.18
N PHE A 53 -4.09 -0.05 -6.99
CA PHE A 53 -3.05 -0.27 -7.99
C PHE A 53 -2.27 -1.57 -7.73
N GLY A 54 -1.51 -1.99 -8.73
CA GLY A 54 -0.62 -3.14 -8.64
C GLY A 54 -1.36 -4.47 -8.59
N LYS A 55 -0.60 -5.56 -8.45
CA LYS A 55 -1.13 -6.93 -8.55
C LYS A 55 -2.03 -7.35 -7.38
N TYR A 56 -1.95 -6.66 -6.25
CA TYR A 56 -2.74 -6.92 -5.05
C TYR A 56 -3.82 -5.85 -4.84
N GLN A 57 -4.32 -5.24 -5.92
CA GLN A 57 -5.44 -4.31 -5.86
C GLN A 57 -6.60 -4.90 -5.03
N GLY A 58 -7.22 -4.07 -4.20
CA GLY A 58 -8.28 -4.46 -3.26
C GLY A 58 -7.79 -4.93 -1.89
N GLN A 59 -6.51 -5.32 -1.76
CA GLN A 59 -5.91 -5.66 -0.46
C GLN A 59 -5.51 -4.42 0.33
N ARG A 60 -5.44 -4.55 1.65
CA ARG A 60 -5.02 -3.45 2.54
C ARG A 60 -3.53 -3.19 2.47
N PHE A 61 -3.12 -1.98 2.80
CA PHE A 61 -1.69 -1.64 2.90
C PHE A 61 -0.97 -2.51 3.94
N SER A 62 -1.55 -2.71 5.13
CA SER A 62 -0.96 -3.59 6.15
C SER A 62 -0.82 -5.02 5.65
N TRP A 63 -1.88 -5.57 5.05
CA TRP A 63 -1.87 -6.91 4.48
C TRP A 63 -0.72 -7.09 3.48
N LEU A 64 -0.45 -6.08 2.65
CA LEU A 64 0.64 -6.13 1.69
C LEU A 64 2.01 -6.26 2.37
N LEU A 65 2.27 -5.49 3.43
CA LEU A 65 3.55 -5.56 4.16
C LEU A 65 3.72 -6.92 4.84
N GLU A 66 2.65 -7.44 5.43
CA GLU A 66 2.64 -8.75 6.11
C GLU A 66 2.86 -9.93 5.15
N ASN A 67 2.33 -9.86 3.92
CA ASN A 67 2.31 -10.99 2.99
C ASN A 67 3.34 -10.87 1.86
N SER A 68 3.79 -9.66 1.54
CA SER A 68 4.65 -9.42 0.38
C SER A 68 5.54 -8.18 0.53
N LEU A 69 6.31 -8.14 1.63
CA LEU A 69 7.24 -7.04 1.94
C LEU A 69 8.17 -6.68 0.76
N ARG A 70 8.74 -7.67 0.07
CA ARG A 70 9.60 -7.41 -1.10
C ARG A 70 8.87 -6.69 -2.24
N TYR A 71 7.60 -7.01 -2.45
CA TYR A 71 6.79 -6.33 -3.46
C TYR A 71 6.41 -4.91 -3.00
N ALA A 72 6.15 -4.73 -1.70
CA ALA A 72 5.93 -3.41 -1.10
C ALA A 72 7.16 -2.50 -1.28
N VAL A 73 8.38 -3.00 -1.02
CA VAL A 73 9.64 -2.28 -1.26
C VAL A 73 9.78 -1.87 -2.72
N TYR A 74 9.50 -2.78 -3.65
CA TYR A 74 9.51 -2.47 -5.08
C TYR A 74 8.51 -1.36 -5.44
N LEU A 75 7.31 -1.39 -4.86
CA LEU A 75 6.30 -0.36 -5.08
C LEU A 75 6.76 0.99 -4.52
N VAL A 76 7.30 1.05 -3.30
CA VAL A 76 7.84 2.28 -2.70
C VAL A 76 8.89 2.89 -3.64
N LEU A 77 9.88 2.11 -4.06
CA LEU A 77 10.95 2.59 -4.95
C LEU A 77 10.45 3.02 -6.32
N SER A 78 9.45 2.33 -6.86
CA SER A 78 8.88 2.66 -8.17
C SER A 78 8.07 3.94 -8.10
N ILE A 79 7.18 4.06 -7.10
CA ILE A 79 6.30 5.22 -6.91
C ILE A 79 7.12 6.47 -6.56
N SER A 80 8.17 6.34 -5.74
CA SER A 80 9.06 7.47 -5.39
C SER A 80 9.79 8.08 -6.59
N LYS A 81 9.86 7.38 -7.73
CA LYS A 81 10.44 7.88 -8.99
C LYS A 81 9.40 8.50 -9.92
N GLU A 82 8.11 8.35 -9.62
CA GLU A 82 7.03 8.90 -10.44
C GLU A 82 6.84 10.39 -10.17
N THR A 83 6.48 11.16 -11.20
CA THR A 83 6.01 12.53 -11.02
C THR A 83 4.61 12.52 -10.41
N THR A 84 4.45 13.15 -9.24
CA THR A 84 3.16 13.30 -8.58
C THR A 84 2.18 14.09 -9.46
N GLN A 85 1.03 13.50 -9.71
CA GLN A 85 -0.09 14.11 -10.44
C GLN A 85 -1.32 14.21 -9.53
N THR A 86 -2.28 15.03 -9.93
CA THR A 86 -3.58 15.19 -9.25
C THR A 86 -4.62 14.14 -9.68
N THR A 87 -4.17 13.05 -10.30
CA THR A 87 -5.06 11.95 -10.68
C THR A 87 -5.34 11.06 -9.47
N PRO A 88 -6.55 10.48 -9.33
CA PRO A 88 -6.88 9.62 -8.20
C PRO A 88 -5.88 8.48 -7.98
N LEU A 89 -5.37 7.89 -9.06
CA LEU A 89 -4.35 6.84 -9.00
C LEU A 89 -3.04 7.35 -8.37
N SER A 90 -2.57 8.52 -8.81
CA SER A 90 -1.35 9.13 -8.27
C SER A 90 -1.51 9.48 -6.79
N GLU A 91 -2.64 10.07 -6.40
CA GLU A 91 -2.91 10.41 -5.01
C GLU A 91 -2.99 9.17 -4.10
N ASN A 92 -3.63 8.10 -4.56
CA ASN A 92 -3.67 6.84 -3.81
C ASN A 92 -2.29 6.20 -3.65
N LYS A 93 -1.40 6.34 -4.64
CA LYS A 93 0.01 5.94 -4.51
C LYS A 93 0.74 6.77 -3.46
N GLN A 94 0.44 8.07 -3.35
CA GLN A 94 1.02 8.92 -2.29
C GLN A 94 0.54 8.50 -0.88
N LEU A 95 -0.71 8.06 -0.72
CA LEU A 95 -1.18 7.49 0.56
C LEU A 95 -0.35 6.27 0.97
N PHE A 96 0.03 5.42 0.01
CA PHE A 96 0.88 4.27 0.29
C PHE A 96 2.29 4.70 0.72
N LEU A 97 2.89 5.69 0.04
CA LEU A 97 4.17 6.26 0.49
C LEU A 97 4.08 6.83 1.91
N GLN A 98 3.02 7.60 2.20
CA GLN A 98 2.80 8.18 3.51
C GLN A 98 2.70 7.09 4.60
N TYR A 99 1.94 6.02 4.35
CA TYR A 99 1.85 4.89 5.28
C TYR A 99 3.22 4.28 5.57
N THR A 100 3.95 3.95 4.51
CA THR A 100 5.22 3.24 4.62
C THR A 100 6.35 4.08 5.21
N PHE A 101 6.28 5.41 5.07
CA PHE A 101 7.25 6.35 5.63
C PHE A 101 7.39 6.24 7.15
N HIS A 102 6.30 5.88 7.84
CA HIS A 102 6.29 5.72 9.30
C HIS A 102 6.83 4.36 9.78
N ILE A 103 7.21 3.45 8.88
CA ILE A 103 7.54 2.07 9.19
C ILE A 103 9.06 1.85 9.08
N ARG A 104 9.73 1.71 10.23
CA ARG A 104 11.19 1.52 10.29
C ARG A 104 11.66 0.30 9.48
N GLU A 105 10.95 -0.82 9.58
CA GLU A 105 11.27 -2.05 8.83
C GLU A 105 11.25 -1.82 7.31
N MET A 106 10.33 -0.99 6.80
CA MET A 106 10.30 -0.65 5.38
C MET A 106 11.56 0.12 4.97
N ALA A 107 11.97 1.11 5.75
CA ALA A 107 13.17 1.89 5.46
C ALA A 107 14.41 0.99 5.38
N GLU A 108 14.57 0.09 6.35
CA GLU A 108 15.69 -0.87 6.37
C GLU A 108 15.68 -1.80 5.14
N GLU A 109 14.52 -2.29 4.72
CA GLU A 109 14.40 -3.17 3.56
C GLU A 109 14.60 -2.43 2.22
N VAL A 110 14.15 -1.17 2.12
CA VAL A 110 14.42 -0.30 0.97
C VAL A 110 15.92 -0.11 0.80
N GLU A 111 16.64 0.24 1.86
CA GLU A 111 18.11 0.40 1.79
C GLU A 111 18.83 -0.90 1.40
N LYS A 112 18.41 -2.05 1.97
CA LYS A 112 18.99 -3.36 1.59
C LYS A 112 18.76 -3.65 0.12
N TYR A 113 17.58 -3.34 -0.41
CA TYR A 113 17.26 -3.54 -1.81
C TYR A 113 18.12 -2.67 -2.72
N GLU A 114 18.27 -1.37 -2.42
CA GLU A 114 19.10 -0.45 -3.19
C GLU A 114 20.58 -0.88 -3.21
N ARG A 115 21.15 -1.20 -2.04
CA ARG A 115 22.53 -1.72 -1.95
C ARG A 115 22.74 -2.97 -2.81
N LYS A 116 21.76 -3.87 -2.84
CA LYS A 116 21.81 -5.09 -3.66
C LYS A 116 21.77 -4.75 -5.15
N GLN A 117 20.94 -3.80 -5.58
CA GLN A 117 20.87 -3.35 -6.97
C GLN A 117 22.18 -2.71 -7.42
N GLU A 118 22.79 -1.87 -6.59
CA GLU A 118 24.09 -1.25 -6.88
C GLU A 118 25.20 -2.28 -7.04
N MET A 119 25.25 -3.28 -6.15
CA MET A 119 26.25 -4.35 -6.24
C MET A 119 26.08 -5.15 -7.53
N GLN A 120 24.83 -5.46 -7.91
CA GLN A 120 24.53 -6.17 -9.16
C GLN A 120 24.90 -5.34 -10.40
N ALA A 121 24.64 -4.03 -10.39
CA ALA A 121 25.01 -3.14 -11.48
C ALA A 121 26.54 -3.06 -11.67
N LYS A 122 27.31 -3.03 -10.58
CA LYS A 122 28.79 -3.02 -10.62
C LYS A 122 29.35 -4.32 -11.19
N VAL A 123 28.79 -5.47 -10.80
CA VAL A 123 29.20 -6.79 -11.32
C VAL A 123 28.92 -6.91 -12.82
N GLN A 124 27.81 -6.35 -13.32
CA GLN A 124 27.48 -6.38 -14.75
C GLN A 124 28.29 -5.39 -15.59
N ALA A 125 28.89 -4.38 -14.96
CA ALA A 125 29.74 -3.39 -15.62
C ALA A 125 31.23 -3.77 -15.63
N THR A 126 31.60 -4.92 -15.07
CA THR A 126 32.95 -5.48 -15.03
C THR A 126 33.04 -6.69 -15.95
#